data_AF-A0AAP7ASQ3-F1
#
_entry.id   AF-A0AAP7ASQ3-F1
#
_cell.length_a   1.000
_cell.length_b   1.000
_cell.length_c   1.000
_cell.angle_alpha   90.00
_cell.angle_beta   90.00
_cell.angle_gamma   90.00
#
_symmetry.space_group_name_H-M   'P 1'
#
loop_
_entity.id
_entity.type
_entity.pdbx_description
1 polymer ?
#
loop_
_entity_poly.entity_id
_entity_poly.type
_entity_poly.pdbx_seq_one_letter_code
_entity_poly.pdbx_strand_id
1 'polypeptide(L)'
;MGFFSKLFAGTVFTFKPDFSKTEYENWLEYLHVGGTDSEWKELKKRNHWKFKPDPIEKFSKYDSELRPVFSEYGELIKIIKEQWSALYNSNNYTGQLAQTVESNCIKAISYYKEIQSIDIKYNQDLMTGSPAFTKLALLYERQGNFDKSILVCKAACKVGIDEKSRLKRMIKKAGRTPTAEELKLIDN
;
A
#
# COMPACT_ATOMS: atom_id res chain seq x y z
N MET A 1 -44.58 25.45 22.28
CA MET A 1 -44.10 26.20 23.45
C MET A 1 -44.67 25.53 24.69
N GLY A 2 -43.98 25.15 25.74
CA GLY A 2 -42.59 25.32 26.16
C GLY A 2 -42.59 24.88 27.62
N PHE A 3 -42.28 23.61 27.90
CA PHE A 3 -42.25 23.09 29.27
C PHE A 3 -41.06 22.18 29.60
N PHE A 4 -40.21 21.85 28.62
CA PHE A 4 -38.93 21.17 28.86
C PHE A 4 -37.70 22.05 28.62
N SER A 5 -37.85 23.27 28.10
CA SER A 5 -36.72 24.16 27.76
C SER A 5 -36.10 24.90 28.96
N LYS A 6 -36.59 24.66 30.19
CA LYS A 6 -36.16 25.38 31.39
C LYS A 6 -35.48 24.53 32.47
N LEU A 7 -35.31 23.22 32.27
CA LEU A 7 -34.67 22.35 33.27
C LEU A 7 -33.13 22.31 33.17
N PHE A 8 -32.53 22.92 32.14
CA PHE A 8 -31.06 22.96 31.97
C PHE A 8 -30.48 24.37 31.88
N ALA A 9 -31.29 25.41 32.12
CA ALA A 9 -30.81 26.78 32.23
C ALA A 9 -30.20 27.02 33.63
N GLY A 10 -29.00 26.50 33.91
CA GLY A 10 -28.38 26.78 35.21
C GLY A 10 -27.03 26.14 35.51
N THR A 11 -26.64 25.06 34.87
CA THR A 11 -25.31 24.47 35.07
C THR A 11 -24.40 24.88 33.92
N VAL A 12 -23.53 25.86 34.17
CA VAL A 12 -22.33 26.08 33.34
C VAL A 12 -21.48 24.83 33.51
N PHE A 13 -21.79 23.80 32.74
CA PHE A 13 -21.03 22.56 32.74
C PHE A 13 -19.69 22.85 32.06
N THR A 14 -18.64 23.02 32.87
CA THR A 14 -17.28 23.19 32.36
C THR A 14 -16.74 21.83 31.94
N PHE A 15 -17.07 21.38 30.72
CA PHE A 15 -16.45 20.20 30.14
C PHE A 15 -14.94 20.40 30.02
N LYS A 16 -14.16 19.45 30.53
CA LYS A 16 -12.71 19.41 30.34
C LYS A 16 -12.38 18.21 29.45
N PRO A 17 -11.83 18.42 28.25
CA PRO A 17 -11.46 17.32 27.39
C PRO A 17 -10.28 16.54 27.97
N ASP A 18 -10.34 15.23 27.81
CA ASP A 18 -9.23 14.32 28.00
C ASP A 18 -8.46 14.17 26.67
N PHE A 19 -7.35 14.90 26.53
CA PHE A 19 -6.48 14.83 25.34
C PHE A 19 -5.71 13.51 25.21
N SER A 20 -5.82 12.60 26.19
CA SER A 20 -5.34 11.24 26.01
C SER A 20 -6.26 10.40 25.10
N LYS A 21 -7.53 10.81 24.95
CA LYS A 21 -8.58 10.18 24.12
C LYS A 21 -8.76 10.88 22.75
N THR A 22 -9.51 10.24 21.87
CA THR A 22 -9.90 10.78 20.55
C THR A 22 -10.94 11.88 20.68
N GLU A 23 -11.15 12.65 19.60
CA GLU A 23 -12.26 13.62 19.54
C GLU A 23 -13.61 12.94 19.71
N TYR A 24 -13.81 11.80 19.07
CA TYR A 24 -15.06 11.06 19.13
C TYR A 24 -15.41 10.63 20.55
N GLU A 25 -14.45 10.09 21.30
CA GLU A 25 -14.66 9.71 22.71
C GLU A 25 -14.99 10.91 23.60
N ASN A 26 -14.28 12.03 23.42
CA ASN A 26 -14.58 13.26 24.16
C ASN A 26 -15.95 13.84 23.78
N TRP A 27 -16.32 13.76 22.50
CA TRP A 27 -17.63 14.17 22.01
C TRP A 27 -18.75 13.31 22.60
N LEU A 28 -18.56 11.98 22.68
CA LEU A 28 -19.51 11.09 23.35
C LEU A 28 -19.67 11.42 24.84
N GLU A 29 -18.58 11.70 25.55
CA GLU A 29 -18.64 12.13 26.95
C GLU A 29 -19.36 13.48 27.10
N TYR A 30 -19.12 14.41 26.18
CA TYR A 30 -19.79 15.71 26.15
C TYR A 30 -21.29 15.59 25.88
N LEU A 31 -21.72 14.68 24.99
CA LEU A 31 -23.13 14.39 24.77
C LEU A 31 -23.76 13.69 25.99
N HIS A 32 -23.04 12.79 26.65
CA HIS A 32 -23.52 12.05 27.83
C HIS A 32 -23.89 12.97 29.00
N VAL A 33 -23.15 14.07 29.17
CA VAL A 33 -23.39 15.09 30.20
C VAL A 33 -24.36 16.20 29.76
N GLY A 34 -25.06 16.00 28.64
CA GLY A 34 -26.15 16.88 28.17
C GLY A 34 -25.75 17.97 27.20
N GLY A 35 -24.53 17.97 26.67
CA GLY A 35 -24.11 18.86 25.59
C GLY A 35 -24.71 18.47 24.24
N THR A 36 -24.59 19.37 23.26
CA THR A 36 -25.07 19.15 21.88
C THR A 36 -23.95 19.24 20.85
N ASP A 37 -24.18 18.71 19.64
CA ASP A 37 -23.21 18.76 18.54
C ASP A 37 -22.79 20.17 18.14
N SER A 38 -23.74 21.11 18.15
CA SER A 38 -23.50 22.50 17.82
C SER A 38 -22.59 23.15 18.86
N GLU A 39 -22.87 22.94 20.15
CA GLU A 39 -22.05 23.47 21.24
C GLU A 39 -20.66 22.84 21.26
N TRP A 40 -20.53 21.54 20.97
CA TRP A 40 -19.24 20.87 20.84
C TRP A 40 -18.36 21.54 19.77
N LYS A 41 -18.93 21.80 18.59
CA LYS A 41 -18.21 22.45 17.48
C LYS A 41 -17.75 23.85 17.85
N GLU A 42 -18.59 24.64 18.52
CA GLU A 42 -18.25 25.97 19.01
C GLU A 42 -17.17 25.93 20.10
N LEU A 43 -17.31 25.01 21.06
CA LEU A 43 -16.39 24.82 22.18
C LEU A 43 -14.99 24.43 21.67
N LYS A 44 -14.92 23.46 20.76
CA LYS A 44 -13.66 23.05 20.11
C LYS A 44 -13.02 24.20 19.35
N LYS A 45 -13.79 24.94 18.55
CA LYS A 45 -13.30 26.08 17.75
C LYS A 45 -12.78 27.20 18.63
N ARG A 46 -13.53 27.59 19.67
CA ARG A 46 -13.17 28.66 20.61
C ARG A 46 -11.92 28.33 21.41
N ASN A 47 -11.75 27.08 21.83
CA ASN A 47 -10.63 26.67 22.67
C ASN A 47 -9.44 26.10 21.87
N HIS A 48 -9.52 26.08 20.54
CA HIS A 48 -8.50 25.54 19.64
C HIS A 48 -8.03 24.12 20.02
N TRP A 49 -8.95 23.29 20.48
CA TRP A 49 -8.64 21.93 20.93
C TRP A 49 -8.15 21.05 19.77
N LYS A 50 -7.04 20.36 20.01
CA LYS A 50 -6.45 19.38 19.11
C LYS A 50 -6.43 18.02 19.81
N PHE A 51 -7.26 17.12 19.32
CA PHE A 51 -7.35 15.75 19.83
C PHE A 51 -6.38 14.84 19.08
N LYS A 52 -6.15 13.65 19.64
CA LYS A 52 -5.46 12.59 18.91
C LYS A 52 -6.25 12.19 17.66
N PRO A 53 -5.58 11.81 16.56
CA PRO A 53 -6.25 11.27 15.39
C PRO A 53 -7.11 10.07 15.76
N ASP A 54 -8.35 10.04 15.29
CA ASP A 54 -9.23 8.89 15.47
C ASP A 54 -8.64 7.69 14.68
N PRO A 55 -8.34 6.55 15.34
CA PRO A 55 -7.87 5.35 14.66
C PRO A 55 -8.79 4.87 13.53
N ILE A 56 -10.11 5.04 13.69
CA ILE A 56 -11.11 4.65 12.68
C ILE A 56 -11.03 5.58 11.47
N GLU A 57 -10.94 6.89 11.69
CA GLU A 57 -10.78 7.86 10.60
C GLU A 57 -9.46 7.65 9.86
N LYS A 58 -8.38 7.38 10.60
CA LYS A 58 -7.07 7.06 10.02
C LYS A 58 -7.15 5.80 9.15
N PHE A 59 -7.77 4.74 9.66
CA PHE A 59 -7.96 3.49 8.92
C PHE A 59 -8.86 3.68 7.70
N SER A 60 -9.97 4.42 7.83
CA SER A 60 -10.88 4.69 6.72
C SER A 60 -10.20 5.44 5.58
N LYS A 61 -9.35 6.43 5.88
CA LYS A 61 -8.56 7.14 4.87
C LYS A 61 -7.54 6.21 4.19
N TYR A 62 -6.81 5.42 4.97
CA TYR A 62 -5.89 4.42 4.45
C TYR A 62 -6.59 3.44 3.50
N ASP A 63 -7.70 2.83 3.94
CA ASP A 63 -8.46 1.87 3.14
C ASP A 63 -9.05 2.50 1.87
N SER A 64 -9.53 3.76 1.94
CA SER A 64 -10.05 4.47 0.78
C SER A 64 -9.01 4.71 -0.32
N GLU A 65 -7.74 4.88 0.05
CA GLU A 65 -6.63 5.03 -0.90
C GLU A 65 -6.11 3.67 -1.37
N LEU A 66 -5.96 2.71 -0.46
CA LEU A 66 -5.39 1.40 -0.75
C LEU A 66 -6.31 0.54 -1.62
N ARG A 67 -7.59 0.44 -1.25
CA ARG A 67 -8.54 -0.52 -1.82
C ARG A 67 -8.63 -0.49 -3.34
N PRO A 68 -8.78 0.68 -4.02
CA PRO A 68 -8.87 0.70 -5.49
C PRO A 68 -7.58 0.18 -6.14
N VAL A 69 -6.41 0.59 -5.64
CA VAL A 69 -5.10 0.18 -6.19
C VAL A 69 -4.86 -1.32 -5.95
N PHE A 70 -5.19 -1.81 -4.75
CA PHE A 70 -5.02 -3.20 -4.39
C PHE A 70 -5.95 -4.13 -5.18
N SER A 71 -7.19 -3.68 -5.44
CA SER A 71 -8.14 -4.41 -6.28
C SER A 71 -7.61 -4.57 -7.71
N GLU A 72 -7.16 -3.48 -8.32
CA GLU A 72 -6.56 -3.48 -9.66
C GLU A 72 -5.32 -4.37 -9.74
N TYR A 73 -4.43 -4.27 -8.75
CA TYR A 73 -3.28 -5.16 -8.63
C TYR A 73 -3.71 -6.63 -8.56
N GLY A 74 -4.69 -6.96 -7.71
CA GLY A 74 -5.17 -8.32 -7.50
C GLY A 74 -5.71 -8.97 -8.78
N GLU A 75 -6.55 -8.25 -9.53
CA GLU A 75 -7.08 -8.72 -10.82
C GLU A 75 -5.95 -8.91 -11.84
N LEU A 76 -5.01 -7.97 -11.90
CA LEU A 76 -3.89 -8.05 -12.83
C LEU A 76 -2.97 -9.24 -12.53
N ILE A 77 -2.76 -9.58 -11.25
CA ILE A 77 -2.00 -10.78 -10.87
C ILE A 77 -2.71 -12.07 -11.32
N LYS A 78 -4.04 -12.14 -11.27
CA LYS A 78 -4.80 -13.30 -11.79
C LYS A 78 -4.57 -13.45 -13.29
N ILE A 79 -4.74 -12.36 -14.03
CA ILE A 79 -4.51 -12.32 -15.49
C ILE A 79 -3.08 -12.75 -15.84
N ILE A 80 -2.06 -12.24 -15.14
CA ILE A 80 -0.66 -12.62 -15.39
C ILE A 80 -0.45 -14.12 -15.19
N LYS A 81 -1.05 -14.74 -14.15
CA LYS A 81 -0.89 -16.18 -13.89
C LYS A 81 -1.46 -17.02 -15.05
N GLU A 82 -2.64 -16.67 -15.53
CA GLU A 82 -3.29 -17.34 -16.66
C GLU A 82 -2.49 -17.17 -17.95
N GLN A 83 -2.14 -15.93 -18.29
CA GLN A 83 -1.34 -15.62 -19.48
C GLN A 83 0.03 -16.29 -19.43
N TRP A 84 0.67 -16.35 -18.26
CA TRP A 84 1.95 -17.04 -18.09
C TRP A 84 1.84 -18.53 -18.41
N SER A 85 0.77 -19.19 -17.96
CA SER A 85 0.53 -20.61 -18.25
C SER A 85 0.39 -20.82 -19.76
N ALA A 86 -0.42 -20.01 -20.44
CA ALA A 86 -0.58 -20.05 -21.89
C ALA A 86 0.74 -19.78 -22.63
N LEU A 87 1.50 -18.78 -22.19
CA LEU A 87 2.79 -18.41 -22.77
C LEU A 87 3.79 -19.56 -22.67
N TYR A 88 3.90 -20.17 -21.48
CA TYR A 88 4.79 -21.29 -21.23
C TYR A 88 4.47 -22.48 -22.14
N ASN A 89 3.19 -22.83 -22.29
CA ASN A 89 2.75 -23.93 -23.15
C ASN A 89 3.02 -23.65 -24.63
N SER A 90 2.91 -22.40 -25.07
CA SER A 90 3.18 -22.00 -26.45
C SER A 90 4.67 -21.97 -26.81
N ASN A 91 5.57 -21.89 -25.82
CA ASN A 91 7.00 -21.61 -25.98
C ASN A 91 7.34 -20.36 -26.83
N ASN A 92 6.38 -19.49 -27.12
CA ASN A 92 6.57 -18.28 -27.92
C ASN A 92 6.76 -17.05 -27.01
N TYR A 93 7.99 -16.85 -26.55
CA TYR A 93 8.33 -15.78 -25.60
C TYR A 93 8.57 -14.40 -26.23
N THR A 94 8.40 -14.26 -27.55
CA THR A 94 8.62 -12.99 -28.28
C THR A 94 7.37 -12.48 -29.01
N GLY A 95 6.30 -13.29 -29.09
CA GLY A 95 5.06 -12.93 -29.76
C GLY A 95 4.15 -11.99 -28.96
N GLN A 96 2.95 -11.75 -29.49
CA GLN A 96 1.98 -10.81 -28.91
C GLN A 96 1.63 -11.11 -27.44
N LEU A 97 1.43 -12.40 -27.10
CA LEU A 97 1.13 -12.80 -25.73
C LEU A 97 2.27 -12.44 -24.76
N ALA A 98 3.54 -12.58 -25.20
CA ALA A 98 4.68 -12.19 -24.39
C ALA A 98 4.70 -10.69 -24.12
N GLN A 99 4.41 -9.86 -25.13
CA GLN A 99 4.32 -8.40 -24.98
C GLN A 99 3.19 -8.01 -24.01
N THR A 100 2.03 -8.67 -24.11
CA THR A 100 0.92 -8.46 -23.17
C THR A 100 1.32 -8.83 -21.74
N VAL A 101 1.99 -9.98 -21.55
CA VAL A 101 2.50 -10.40 -20.24
C VAL A 101 3.52 -9.41 -19.69
N GLU A 102 4.45 -8.93 -20.52
CA GLU A 102 5.44 -7.92 -20.15
C GLU A 102 4.75 -6.65 -19.64
N SER A 103 3.83 -6.09 -20.44
CA SER A 103 3.05 -4.89 -20.10
C SER A 103 2.28 -5.07 -18.79
N ASN A 104 1.60 -6.21 -18.63
CA ASN A 104 0.84 -6.52 -17.42
C ASN A 104 1.75 -6.64 -16.20
N CYS A 105 2.91 -7.29 -16.31
CA CYS A 105 3.85 -7.37 -15.19
C CYS A 105 4.40 -6.00 -14.81
N ILE A 106 4.73 -5.15 -15.78
CA ILE A 106 5.21 -3.78 -15.53
C ILE A 106 4.14 -2.98 -14.78
N LYS A 107 2.88 -3.04 -15.23
CA LYS A 107 1.75 -2.37 -14.57
C LYS A 107 1.47 -2.94 -13.16
N ALA A 108 1.59 -4.25 -12.97
CA ALA A 108 1.47 -4.84 -11.63
C ALA A 108 2.58 -4.37 -10.69
N ILE A 109 3.81 -4.22 -11.19
CA ILE A 109 4.93 -3.68 -10.41
C ILE A 109 4.71 -2.19 -10.07
N SER A 110 4.07 -1.40 -10.94
CA SER A 110 3.74 -0.01 -10.60
C SER A 110 2.69 0.06 -9.50
N TYR A 111 1.62 -0.73 -9.56
CA TYR A 111 0.63 -0.79 -8.49
C TYR A 111 1.23 -1.29 -7.18
N TYR A 112 2.13 -2.29 -7.23
CA TYR A 112 2.85 -2.76 -6.04
C TYR A 112 3.63 -1.62 -5.34
N LYS A 113 4.32 -0.78 -6.12
CA LYS A 113 5.04 0.39 -5.58
C LYS A 113 4.10 1.45 -5.01
N GLU A 114 2.95 1.66 -5.66
CA GLU A 114 1.93 2.59 -5.18
C GLU A 114 1.33 2.12 -3.86
N ILE A 115 1.00 0.83 -3.74
CA ILE A 115 0.56 0.19 -2.48
C ILE A 115 1.61 0.43 -1.38
N GLN A 116 2.88 0.13 -1.63
CA GLN A 116 3.94 0.39 -0.64
C GLN A 116 4.04 1.87 -0.26
N SER A 117 3.83 2.79 -1.20
CA SER A 117 3.81 4.22 -0.89
C SER A 117 2.64 4.61 0.02
N ILE A 118 1.48 3.98 -0.16
CA ILE A 118 0.30 4.16 0.70
C ILE A 118 0.59 3.58 2.09
N ASP A 119 1.17 2.37 2.17
CA ASP A 119 1.56 1.74 3.44
C ASP A 119 2.51 2.64 4.24
N ILE A 120 3.55 3.19 3.60
CA ILE A 120 4.50 4.13 4.21
C ILE A 120 3.78 5.39 4.70
N LYS A 121 2.91 5.99 3.88
CA LYS A 121 2.17 7.22 4.21
C LYS A 121 1.34 7.07 5.48
N TYR A 122 0.75 5.89 5.70
CA TYR A 122 -0.11 5.62 6.85
C TYR A 122 0.59 4.87 8.00
N ASN A 123 1.90 4.63 7.88
CA ASN A 123 2.71 3.84 8.80
C ASN A 123 2.08 2.45 9.05
N GLN A 124 1.72 1.78 7.96
CA GLN A 124 1.28 0.39 7.92
C GLN A 124 2.42 -0.53 7.52
N ASP A 125 2.25 -1.82 7.77
CA ASP A 125 3.20 -2.83 7.31
C ASP A 125 3.25 -2.86 5.78
N LEU A 126 4.46 -2.89 5.23
CA LEU A 126 4.64 -2.86 3.78
C LEU A 126 4.14 -4.15 3.15
N MET A 127 3.42 -4.02 2.03
CA MET A 127 3.13 -5.16 1.18
C MET A 127 4.42 -5.90 0.79
N THR A 128 4.47 -7.19 1.10
CA THR A 128 5.59 -8.07 0.77
C THR A 128 5.23 -9.02 -0.35
N GLY A 129 6.20 -9.29 -1.21
CA GLY A 129 6.04 -10.24 -2.30
C GLY A 129 5.20 -9.71 -3.47
N SER A 130 5.66 -10.02 -4.68
CA SER A 130 4.82 -9.89 -5.88
C SER A 130 5.32 -10.84 -6.96
N PRO A 131 4.46 -11.76 -7.47
CA PRO A 131 4.88 -12.68 -8.52
C PRO A 131 5.21 -11.98 -9.84
N ALA A 132 4.77 -10.73 -10.03
CA ALA A 132 5.02 -9.96 -11.25
C ALA A 132 6.53 -9.77 -11.51
N PHE A 133 7.34 -9.54 -10.47
CA PHE A 133 8.80 -9.45 -10.61
C PHE A 133 9.40 -10.75 -11.15
N THR A 134 9.06 -11.88 -10.52
CA THR A 134 9.56 -13.20 -10.94
C THR A 134 9.12 -13.54 -12.36
N LYS A 135 7.87 -13.28 -12.72
CA LYS A 135 7.35 -13.55 -14.07
C LYS A 135 8.02 -12.67 -15.12
N LEU A 136 8.22 -11.38 -14.84
CA LEU A 136 8.90 -10.48 -15.75
C LEU A 136 10.38 -10.84 -15.94
N ALA A 137 11.09 -11.16 -14.85
CA ALA A 137 12.48 -11.58 -14.92
C ALA A 137 12.64 -12.88 -15.72
N LEU A 138 11.74 -13.85 -15.51
CA LEU A 138 11.67 -15.08 -16.29
C LEU A 138 11.38 -14.82 -17.76
N LEU A 139 10.49 -13.88 -18.09
CA LEU A 139 10.16 -13.54 -19.47
C LEU A 139 11.41 -13.05 -20.20
N TYR A 140 12.11 -12.09 -19.61
CA TYR A 140 13.36 -11.57 -20.16
C TYR A 140 14.44 -12.62 -20.25
N GLU A 141 14.55 -13.53 -19.28
CA GLU A 141 15.46 -14.69 -19.36
C GLU A 141 15.12 -15.57 -20.58
N ARG A 142 13.84 -15.85 -20.84
CA ARG A 142 13.39 -16.68 -21.97
C ARG A 142 13.54 -16.00 -23.32
N GLN A 143 13.48 -14.67 -23.35
CA GLN A 143 13.77 -13.85 -24.54
C GLN A 143 15.27 -13.71 -24.81
N GLY A 144 16.15 -14.18 -23.92
CA GLY A 144 17.59 -13.95 -24.00
C GLY A 144 18.02 -12.52 -23.63
N ASN A 145 17.10 -11.71 -23.11
CA ASN A 145 17.39 -10.35 -22.66
C ASN A 145 17.88 -10.36 -21.21
N PHE A 146 19.12 -10.82 -21.02
CA PHE A 146 19.68 -11.01 -19.69
C PHE A 146 19.84 -9.70 -18.92
N ASP A 147 20.18 -8.59 -19.57
CA ASP A 147 20.30 -7.29 -18.90
C ASP A 147 18.97 -6.80 -18.32
N LYS A 148 17.87 -6.90 -19.08
CA LYS A 148 16.55 -6.57 -18.52
C LYS A 148 16.17 -7.51 -17.38
N SER A 149 16.46 -8.81 -17.50
CA SER A 149 16.21 -9.78 -16.42
C SER A 149 16.97 -9.41 -15.14
N ILE A 150 18.24 -9.02 -15.25
CA ILE A 150 19.08 -8.53 -14.15
C ILE A 150 18.46 -7.30 -13.49
N LEU A 151 18.02 -6.31 -14.28
CA LEU A 151 17.41 -5.09 -13.74
C LEU A 151 16.17 -5.41 -12.90
N VAL A 152 15.33 -6.33 -13.36
CA VAL A 152 14.13 -6.77 -12.63
C VAL A 152 14.51 -7.53 -11.37
N CYS A 153 15.46 -8.47 -11.43
CA CYS A 153 15.95 -9.18 -10.24
C CYS A 153 16.54 -8.22 -9.19
N LYS A 154 17.31 -7.22 -9.60
CA LYS A 154 17.83 -6.18 -8.69
C LYS A 154 16.70 -5.43 -8.00
N ALA A 155 15.68 -5.01 -8.77
CA ALA A 155 14.52 -4.33 -8.23
C ALA A 155 13.75 -5.21 -7.24
N ALA A 156 13.59 -6.51 -7.55
CA ALA A 156 12.95 -7.50 -6.69
C ALA A 156 13.71 -7.67 -5.36
N CYS A 157 15.04 -7.87 -5.40
CA CYS A 157 15.85 -8.01 -4.19
C CYS A 157 15.78 -6.76 -3.29
N LYS A 158 15.73 -5.55 -3.87
CA LYS A 158 15.61 -4.30 -3.12
C LYS A 158 14.31 -4.17 -2.33
N VAL A 159 13.25 -4.85 -2.77
CA VAL A 159 11.94 -4.89 -2.07
C VAL A 159 11.74 -6.20 -1.30
N GLY A 160 12.81 -6.96 -1.06
CA GLY A 160 12.77 -8.17 -0.24
C GLY A 160 12.27 -9.44 -0.94
N ILE A 161 12.15 -9.44 -2.27
CA ILE A 161 11.79 -10.63 -3.06
C ILE A 161 13.07 -11.42 -3.39
N ASP A 162 13.09 -12.72 -3.08
CA ASP A 162 14.26 -13.57 -3.36
C ASP A 162 14.40 -13.89 -4.86
N GLU A 163 15.23 -13.11 -5.53
CA GLU A 163 15.68 -13.35 -6.90
C GLU A 163 17.21 -13.45 -7.00
N LYS A 164 17.91 -13.67 -5.86
CA LYS A 164 19.39 -13.65 -5.79
C LYS A 164 20.02 -14.71 -6.68
N SER A 165 19.47 -15.93 -6.62
CA SER A 165 19.90 -17.05 -7.45
C SER A 165 19.72 -16.77 -8.94
N ARG A 166 18.62 -16.13 -9.34
CA ARG A 166 18.39 -15.76 -10.75
C ARG A 166 19.30 -14.62 -11.17
N LEU A 167 19.48 -13.61 -10.33
CA LEU A 167 20.40 -12.49 -10.56
C LEU A 167 21.80 -13.01 -10.88
N LYS A 168 22.36 -13.86 -10.01
CA LYS A 168 23.67 -14.49 -10.23
C LYS A 168 23.73 -15.28 -11.53
N ARG A 169 22.68 -16.06 -11.84
CA ARG A 169 22.59 -16.83 -13.09
C ARG A 169 22.54 -15.92 -14.31
N MET A 170 21.79 -14.82 -14.27
CA MET A 170 21.62 -13.92 -15.43
C MET A 170 22.89 -13.12 -15.70
N ILE A 171 23.59 -12.67 -14.66
CA ILE A 171 24.90 -12.01 -14.79
C ILE A 171 25.89 -12.94 -15.53
N LYS A 172 25.93 -14.22 -15.14
CA LYS A 172 26.75 -15.23 -15.83
C LYS A 172 26.33 -15.41 -17.29
N LYS A 173 25.03 -15.50 -17.57
CA LYS A 173 24.51 -15.63 -18.96
C LYS A 173 24.78 -14.40 -19.82
N ALA A 174 24.84 -13.21 -19.21
CA ALA A 174 25.25 -11.97 -19.86
C ALA A 174 26.76 -11.87 -20.12
N GLY A 175 27.56 -12.85 -19.67
CA GLY A 175 29.00 -12.90 -19.95
C GLY A 175 29.84 -11.87 -19.18
N ARG A 176 29.32 -11.32 -18.08
CA ARG A 176 30.04 -10.31 -17.27
C ARG A 176 30.21 -10.74 -15.82
N THR A 177 31.08 -10.02 -15.12
CA THR A 177 31.22 -10.13 -13.66
C THR A 177 30.14 -9.31 -12.94
N PRO A 178 29.72 -9.70 -11.72
CA PRO A 178 28.83 -8.88 -10.91
C PRO A 178 29.48 -7.56 -10.52
N THR A 179 28.69 -6.48 -10.50
CA THR A 179 29.09 -5.20 -9.91
C THR A 179 29.12 -5.28 -8.38
N ALA A 180 29.78 -4.33 -7.72
CA ALA A 180 29.81 -4.28 -6.25
C ALA A 180 28.40 -4.19 -5.62
N GLU A 181 27.46 -3.49 -6.26
CA GLU A 181 26.05 -3.44 -5.83
C GLU A 181 25.39 -4.82 -5.95
N GLU A 182 25.60 -5.53 -7.06
CA GLU A 182 25.02 -6.86 -7.29
C GLU A 182 25.61 -7.91 -6.36
N LEU A 183 26.90 -7.84 -6.04
CA LEU A 183 27.52 -8.71 -5.04
C LEU A 183 26.85 -8.56 -3.68
N LYS A 184 26.65 -7.31 -3.22
CA LYS A 184 25.92 -7.04 -1.97
C LYS A 184 24.50 -7.61 -1.97
N LEU A 185 23.83 -7.62 -3.11
CA LEU A 185 22.48 -8.20 -3.23
C LEU A 185 22.50 -9.74 -3.26
N ILE A 186 23.54 -10.35 -3.80
CA ILE A 186 23.70 -11.81 -3.93
C ILE A 186 24.16 -12.45 -2.61
N ASP A 187 25.03 -11.76 -1.86
CA ASP A 187 25.71 -12.31 -0.68
C ASP A 187 24.99 -12.00 0.65
N ASN A 188 24.07 -11.01 0.67
CA ASN A 188 23.05 -10.88 1.73
C ASN A 188 21.99 -11.97 1.58
#